data_AF-A2BR79-F1
#
_entry.id   AF-A2BR79-F1
#
_cell.length_a   1.000
_cell.length_b   1.000
_cell.length_c   1.000
_cell.angle_alpha   90.00
_cell.angle_beta   90.00
_cell.angle_gamma   90.00
#
_symmetry.space_group_name_H-M   'P 1'
#
loop_
_entity.id
_entity.type
_entity.pdbx_description
1 polymer ?
#
loop_
_entity_poly.entity_id
_entity_poly.type
_entity_poly.pdbx_seq_one_letter_code
_entity_poly.pdbx_strand_id
1 'polypeptide(L)'
;MPSPRKRIGFLPSEEVHEIIEKLCTANEFSQSKVTGLLVEEALRSRGVLNKSYGQNQNNNNDLINFSFDHESFSENNSSSLNVDEYAVDKKVLSDDIKMMHEFIEFKYFKKIMKRNNNIIK
;
A
#
# COMPACT_ATOMS: atom_id res chain seq x y z
N MET A 1 12.92 30.25 3.41
CA MET A 1 12.84 29.65 4.77
C MET A 1 12.19 28.28 4.65
N PRO A 2 12.73 27.23 5.29
CA PRO A 2 12.01 25.96 5.39
C PRO A 2 10.69 26.16 6.14
N SER A 3 9.63 25.47 5.71
CA SER A 3 8.31 25.57 6.34
C SER A 3 8.35 25.03 7.79
N PRO A 4 7.48 25.54 8.69
CA PRO A 4 7.37 25.03 10.05
C PRO A 4 7.04 23.53 10.03
N ARG A 5 7.96 22.68 10.53
CA ARG A 5 7.75 21.23 10.60
C ARG A 5 6.99 20.88 11.88
N LYS A 6 5.93 20.07 11.78
CA LYS A 6 5.25 19.50 12.93
C LYS A 6 6.09 18.36 13.52
N ARG A 7 6.35 18.39 14.84
CA ARG A 7 7.00 17.27 15.56
C ARG A 7 5.94 16.30 16.05
N ILE A 8 6.22 15.01 15.92
CA ILE A 8 5.39 13.93 16.48
C ILE A 8 6.08 13.39 17.75
N GLY A 9 5.35 13.29 18.85
CA GLY A 9 5.82 12.69 20.10
C GLY A 9 5.60 11.19 20.08
N PHE A 10 6.52 10.43 19.50
CA PHE A 10 6.49 8.98 19.45
C PHE A 10 7.86 8.41 19.75
N LEU A 11 7.93 7.41 20.62
CA LEU A 11 9.15 6.69 20.96
C LEU A 11 9.07 5.28 20.36
N PRO A 12 9.93 4.93 19.39
CA PRO A 12 9.95 3.59 18.81
C PRO A 12 10.51 2.54 19.79
N SER A 13 10.35 1.25 19.46
CA SER A 13 11.02 0.17 20.19
C SER A 13 12.54 0.23 20.01
N GLU A 14 13.27 -0.40 20.94
CA GLU A 14 14.74 -0.43 20.93
C GLU A 14 15.30 -1.03 19.62
N GLU A 15 14.73 -2.16 19.16
CA GLU A 15 15.12 -2.80 17.90
C GLU A 15 14.98 -1.84 16.70
N VAL A 16 13.85 -1.12 16.62
CA VAL A 16 13.62 -0.13 15.56
C VAL A 16 14.61 1.03 15.67
N HIS A 17 14.92 1.45 16.89
CA HIS A 17 15.89 2.52 17.13
C HIS A 17 17.29 2.13 16.64
N GLU A 18 17.76 0.93 16.97
CA GLU A 18 19.07 0.41 16.57
C GLU A 18 19.16 0.26 15.03
N ILE A 19 18.09 -0.21 14.38
CA ILE A 19 18.02 -0.29 12.92
C ILE A 19 18.15 1.09 12.28
N ILE A 20 17.41 2.09 12.81
CA ILE A 20 17.48 3.46 12.30
C ILE A 20 18.89 4.04 12.49
N GLU A 21 19.53 3.80 13.64
CA GLU A 21 20.88 4.29 13.91
C GLU A 21 21.92 3.68 12.95
N LYS A 22 21.83 2.36 12.70
CA LYS A 22 22.65 1.68 11.69
C LYS A 22 22.48 2.30 10.30
N LEU A 23 21.24 2.59 9.89
CA LEU A 23 20.94 3.24 8.61
C LEU A 23 21.46 4.67 8.53
N CYS A 24 21.38 5.43 9.63
CA CYS A 24 21.92 6.79 9.69
C CYS A 24 23.43 6.79 9.47
N THR A 25 24.13 5.89 10.16
CA THR A 25 25.59 5.75 10.07
C THR A 25 26.02 5.27 8.68
N ALA A 26 25.32 4.30 8.11
CA ALA A 26 25.66 3.73 6.80
C ALA A 26 25.46 4.71 5.63
N ASN A 27 24.51 5.64 5.73
CA ASN A 27 24.14 6.55 4.64
C ASN A 27 24.49 8.03 4.92
N GLU A 28 25.16 8.32 6.05
CA GLU A 28 25.45 9.68 6.51
C GLU A 28 24.21 10.59 6.55
N PHE A 29 23.06 10.01 6.92
CA PHE A 29 21.79 10.73 6.98
C PHE A 29 21.39 11.05 8.42
N SER A 30 20.73 12.20 8.59
CA SER A 30 20.10 12.51 9.87
C SER A 30 18.95 11.55 10.14
N GLN A 31 18.73 11.27 11.43
CA GLN A 31 17.64 10.41 11.89
C GLN A 31 16.29 10.85 11.33
N SER A 32 15.97 12.15 11.36
CA SER A 32 14.73 12.66 10.79
C SER A 32 14.59 12.41 9.29
N LYS A 33 15.69 12.38 8.53
CA LYS A 33 15.67 12.08 7.09
C LYS A 33 15.40 10.60 6.85
N VAL A 34 16.10 9.72 7.58
CA VAL A 34 15.89 8.26 7.49
C VAL A 34 14.46 7.90 7.90
N THR A 35 13.98 8.40 9.04
CA THR A 35 12.60 8.17 9.48
C THR A 35 11.59 8.68 8.46
N GLY A 36 11.80 9.87 7.88
CA GLY A 36 10.93 10.41 6.85
C GLY A 36 10.82 9.50 5.63
N LEU A 37 11.97 9.06 5.09
CA LEU A 37 12.02 8.14 3.95
C LEU A 37 11.32 6.81 4.24
N LEU A 38 11.61 6.19 5.39
CA LEU A 38 10.98 4.92 5.78
C LEU A 38 9.45 5.05 5.90
N VAL A 39 8.96 6.17 6.43
CA VAL A 39 7.52 6.44 6.53
C VAL A 39 6.90 6.61 5.14
N GLU A 40 7.54 7.37 4.25
CA GLU A 40 7.07 7.56 2.88
C GLU A 40 6.99 6.23 2.11
N GLU A 41 8.05 5.42 2.18
CA GLU A 41 8.09 4.10 1.55
C GLU A 41 7.04 3.15 2.13
N ALA A 42 6.82 3.16 3.45
CA ALA A 42 5.76 2.36 4.07
C ALA A 42 4.36 2.79 3.61
N LEU A 43 4.10 4.10 3.49
CA LEU A 43 2.81 4.61 3.02
C LEU A 43 2.58 4.34 1.53
N ARG A 44 3.66 4.40 0.72
CA ARG A 44 3.62 4.03 -0.70
C ARG A 44 3.34 2.53 -0.85
N SER A 45 4.01 1.69 -0.07
CA SER A 45 3.80 0.23 -0.05
C SER A 45 2.37 -0.14 0.35
N ARG A 46 1.73 0.69 1.19
CA ARG A 46 0.31 0.54 1.55
C ARG A 46 -0.68 1.06 0.51
N GLY A 47 -0.22 1.69 -0.57
CA GLY A 47 -1.07 2.31 -1.58
C GLY A 47 -1.83 3.55 -1.09
N VAL A 48 -1.46 4.11 0.07
CA VAL A 48 -2.12 5.30 0.66
C VAL A 48 -1.45 6.59 0.17
N LEU A 49 -0.17 6.53 -0.18
CA LEU A 49 0.60 7.66 -0.69
C LEU A 49 0.70 7.60 -2.23
N ASN A 50 -0.07 8.45 -2.91
CA ASN A 50 0.00 8.58 -4.37
C ASN A 50 1.37 9.13 -4.81
N LYS A 51 1.90 8.60 -5.92
CA LYS A 51 3.15 9.09 -6.56
C LYS A 51 3.14 10.60 -6.86
N SER A 52 1.97 11.24 -6.94
CA SER A 52 1.84 12.64 -7.37
C SER A 52 2.08 13.69 -6.28
N TYR A 53 2.35 13.33 -5.02
CA TYR A 53 2.49 14.31 -3.92
C TYR A 53 3.73 15.25 -4.03
N GLY A 54 4.44 15.21 -5.16
CA GLY A 54 5.46 16.20 -5.53
C GLY A 54 5.49 16.59 -7.02
N GLN A 55 4.53 16.12 -7.83
CA GLN A 55 4.58 16.29 -9.30
C GLN A 55 3.52 17.22 -9.89
N ASN A 56 2.48 17.66 -9.16
CA ASN A 56 1.41 18.46 -9.78
C ASN A 56 1.01 19.69 -8.94
N GLN A 57 1.56 20.85 -9.31
CA GLN A 57 0.95 22.16 -9.12
C GLN A 57 0.75 22.86 -10.47
N ASN A 58 0.53 22.11 -11.54
CA ASN A 58 0.06 22.65 -12.83
C ASN A 58 -0.68 21.53 -13.58
N ASN A 59 -1.96 21.37 -13.27
CA ASN A 59 -3.05 21.19 -14.25
C ASN A 59 -4.27 20.64 -13.51
N ASN A 60 -5.19 21.57 -13.27
CA ASN A 60 -6.57 21.26 -12.95
C ASN A 60 -7.17 20.48 -14.13
N ASN A 61 -7.67 19.29 -13.86
CA ASN A 61 -9.07 18.93 -14.08
C ASN A 61 -9.18 17.40 -14.05
N ASP A 62 -10.09 16.94 -13.19
CA ASP A 62 -10.77 15.66 -13.23
C ASP A 62 -9.89 14.42 -13.33
N LEU A 63 -9.67 13.73 -12.22
CA LEU A 63 -9.62 12.26 -12.25
C LEU A 63 -10.01 11.67 -10.89
N ILE A 64 -11.32 11.64 -10.65
CA ILE A 64 -11.90 10.49 -9.96
C ILE A 64 -11.67 9.30 -10.90
N ASN A 65 -10.62 8.53 -10.67
CA ASN A 65 -10.57 7.14 -11.10
C ASN A 65 -9.73 6.37 -10.10
N PHE A 66 -10.43 5.56 -9.30
CA PHE A 66 -9.86 4.36 -8.70
C PHE A 66 -9.44 3.43 -9.84
N SER A 67 -8.26 3.63 -10.44
CA SER A 67 -7.69 2.63 -11.32
C SER A 67 -6.94 1.63 -10.46
N PHE A 68 -7.67 0.58 -10.07
CA PHE A 68 -7.11 -0.68 -9.60
C PHE A 68 -6.56 -1.44 -10.82
N ASP A 69 -5.62 -0.81 -11.53
CA ASP A 69 -5.07 -1.37 -12.75
C ASP A 69 -3.78 -2.11 -12.39
N HIS A 70 -3.97 -3.40 -12.12
CA HIS A 70 -3.14 -4.47 -12.65
C HIS A 70 -1.61 -4.20 -12.60
N GLU A 71 -1.05 -3.95 -11.41
CA GLU A 71 0.39 -4.19 -11.24
C GLU A 71 0.56 -5.70 -11.21
N SER A 72 0.95 -6.24 -12.37
CA SER A 72 1.48 -7.60 -12.51
C SER A 72 2.53 -7.77 -11.43
N PHE A 73 2.22 -8.56 -10.40
CA PHE A 73 3.20 -9.01 -9.42
C PHE A 73 4.34 -9.64 -10.19
N SER A 74 5.47 -8.93 -10.29
CA SER A 74 6.69 -9.51 -10.83
C SER A 74 7.10 -10.61 -9.87
N GLU A 75 6.95 -11.84 -10.33
CA GLU A 75 7.22 -13.09 -9.62
C GLU A 75 8.72 -13.33 -9.46
N ASN A 76 9.48 -12.34 -8.97
CA ASN A 76 10.94 -12.40 -8.92
C ASN A 76 11.46 -11.89 -7.57
N ASN A 77 10.97 -12.44 -6.46
CA ASN A 77 11.74 -12.46 -5.22
C ASN A 77 11.81 -13.90 -4.76
N SER A 78 12.83 -14.60 -5.26
CA SER A 78 13.40 -15.76 -4.59
C SER A 78 14.04 -15.27 -3.28
N SER A 79 13.23 -14.95 -2.28
CA SER A 79 13.68 -14.97 -0.89
C SER A 79 13.41 -16.38 -0.38
N SER A 80 14.50 -17.11 -0.12
CA SER A 80 14.47 -18.38 0.61
C SER A 80 14.06 -18.10 2.05
N LEU A 81 12.78 -17.86 2.29
CA LEU A 81 12.21 -17.98 3.63
C LEU A 81 11.96 -19.46 3.86
N ASN A 82 12.72 -20.04 4.78
CA ASN A 82 12.38 -21.31 5.43
C ASN A 82 10.98 -21.14 6.06
N VAL A 83 9.95 -21.65 5.40
CA VAL A 83 8.56 -21.67 5.88
C VAL A 83 8.08 -23.12 5.86
N ASP A 84 8.83 -24.01 6.50
CA ASP A 84 8.43 -25.40 6.72
C ASP A 84 7.58 -25.52 8.00
N GLU A 85 6.56 -24.67 8.17
CA GLU A 85 5.59 -24.82 9.29
C GLU A 85 4.12 -24.65 8.89
N TYR A 86 3.80 -24.22 7.67
CA TYR A 86 2.41 -24.19 7.20
C TYR A 86 2.35 -24.65 5.74
N ALA A 87 2.29 -25.96 5.52
CA ALA A 87 1.93 -26.55 4.23
C ALA A 87 0.45 -26.27 3.94
N VAL A 88 0.13 -25.01 3.61
CA VAL A 88 -1.21 -24.63 3.16
C VAL A 88 -1.40 -25.21 1.76
N ASP A 89 -2.45 -26.03 1.60
CA ASP A 89 -2.80 -26.61 0.31
C ASP A 89 -3.03 -25.49 -0.70
N LYS A 90 -2.07 -25.31 -1.62
CA LYS A 90 -2.09 -24.25 -2.64
C LYS A 90 -3.38 -24.24 -3.48
N LYS A 91 -3.99 -25.42 -3.64
CA LYS A 91 -5.27 -25.59 -4.33
C LYS A 91 -6.43 -24.96 -3.54
N VAL A 92 -6.49 -25.22 -2.23
CA VAL A 92 -7.53 -24.66 -1.33
C VAL A 92 -7.44 -23.14 -1.32
N LEU A 93 -6.22 -22.58 -1.21
CA LEU A 93 -6.02 -21.14 -1.26
C LEU A 93 -6.46 -20.54 -2.61
N SER A 94 -6.16 -21.22 -3.72
CA SER A 94 -6.59 -20.78 -5.05
C SER A 94 -8.11 -20.78 -5.21
N ASP A 95 -8.78 -21.79 -4.65
CA ASP A 95 -10.24 -21.91 -4.69
C ASP A 95 -10.90 -20.82 -3.84
N ASP A 96 -10.35 -20.52 -2.66
CA ASP A 96 -10.81 -19.43 -1.78
C ASP A 96 -10.69 -18.07 -2.48
N ILE A 97 -9.54 -17.79 -3.12
CA ILE A 97 -9.33 -16.57 -3.90
C ILE A 97 -10.37 -16.45 -5.01
N LYS A 98 -10.59 -17.52 -5.78
CA LYS A 98 -11.59 -17.54 -6.85
C LYS A 98 -13.00 -17.24 -6.31
N MET A 99 -13.36 -17.86 -5.19
CA MET A 99 -14.65 -17.64 -4.54
C MET A 99 -14.84 -16.19 -4.08
N MET A 100 -13.78 -15.56 -3.54
CA MET A 100 -13.81 -14.14 -3.17
C MET A 100 -14.03 -13.24 -4.39
N HIS A 101 -13.38 -13.52 -5.52
CA HIS A 101 -13.58 -12.78 -6.76
C HIS A 101 -15.03 -12.89 -7.29
N GLU A 102 -15.57 -14.09 -7.37
CA GLU A 102 -16.95 -14.33 -7.81
C GLU A 102 -17.97 -13.60 -6.91
N PHE A 103 -17.73 -13.58 -5.60
CA PHE A 103 -18.59 -12.87 -4.65
C PHE A 103 -18.57 -11.35 -4.85
N ILE A 104 -17.40 -10.76 -5.12
CA ILE A 104 -17.26 -9.33 -5.39
C ILE A 104 -18.04 -8.95 -6.65
N GLU A 105 -17.89 -9.73 -7.74
CA GLU A 105 -18.64 -9.53 -8.99
C GLU A 105 -20.15 -9.59 -8.76
N PHE A 106 -20.61 -10.60 -8.02
CA PHE A 106 -22.04 -10.72 -7.68
C PHE A 106 -22.56 -9.51 -6.88
N LYS A 107 -21.80 -9.02 -5.89
CA LYS A 107 -22.18 -7.83 -5.13
C LYS A 107 -22.26 -6.59 -6.01
N TYR A 108 -21.30 -6.43 -6.92
CA TYR A 108 -21.27 -5.33 -7.87
C TYR A 108 -22.48 -5.39 -8.82
N PHE A 109 -22.76 -6.55 -9.40
CA PHE A 109 -23.93 -6.80 -10.23
C PHE A 109 -25.23 -6.46 -9.49
N LYS A 110 -25.40 -6.97 -8.27
CA LYS A 110 -26.58 -6.69 -7.44
C LYS A 110 -26.75 -5.20 -7.16
N LYS A 111 -25.64 -4.46 -6.99
CA LYS A 111 -25.63 -3.01 -6.79
C LYS A 111 -26.09 -2.27 -8.05
N ILE A 112 -25.65 -2.68 -9.24
CA ILE A 112 -26.12 -2.13 -10.52
C ILE A 112 -27.61 -2.37 -10.69
N MET A 113 -28.08 -3.62 -10.48
CA MET A 113 -29.49 -3.97 -10.64
C MET A 113 -30.40 -3.15 -9.72
N LYS A 114 -29.99 -2.92 -8.47
CA LYS A 114 -30.73 -2.04 -7.54
C LYS A 114 -30.82 -0.60 -8.02
N ARG A 115 -29.75 -0.05 -8.61
CA ARG A 115 -29.75 1.32 -9.15
C ARG A 115 -30.68 1.45 -10.34
N ASN A 116 -30.65 0.47 -11.25
CA ASN A 116 -31.47 0.50 -12.45
C ASN A 116 -32.97 0.34 -12.13
N ASN A 117 -33.33 -0.44 -11.11
CA ASN A 117 -34.72 -0.56 -10.65
C ASN A 117 -35.27 0.72 -10.04
N ASN A 118 -34.43 1.62 -9.53
CA ASN A 118 -34.85 2.93 -9.00
C ASN A 118 -35.03 3.99 -10.10
N ILE A 119 -34.60 3.71 -11.34
CA ILE A 119 -34.71 4.62 -12.50
C ILE A 119 -36.01 4.33 -13.29
N ILE A 120 -36.60 3.13 -13.13
CA ILE A 120 -37.79 2.68 -13.88
C ILE A 120 -39.10 2.90 -13.07
N LYS A 121 -39.07 3.72 -12.01
CA LYS A 121 -40.27 4.13 -11.25
C LYS A 121 -40.61 5.58 -11.50
#